data_AF-B0G289-F1
#
_entry.id   AF-B0G289-F1
#
_cell.length_a   1.000
_cell.length_b   1.000
_cell.length_c   1.000
_cell.angle_alpha   90.00
_cell.angle_beta   90.00
_cell.angle_gamma   90.00
#
_symmetry.space_group_name_H-M   'P 1'
#
loop_
_entity.id
_entity.type
_entity.pdbx_description
1 polymer ?
#
loop_
_entity_poly.entity_id
_entity_poly.type
_entity_poly.pdbx_seq_one_letter_code
_entity_poly.pdbx_strand_id
1 'polypeptide(L)'
;MNIMKKIYKESDIRNDYKKLTKLLIERDMTITTMESATSGQIASLITDTEGSSAVLKGAFVTYCNEAKIMQGVPAEILEKYTVYSKETAEAMAKACTKAYKANIGIGVTGTMGNVDPANLEASVPGQVYFAIELNGEVMSYYFELQPQPTRLAYKLAVAKEIYDALMERL
;
A
#
# COMPACT_ATOMS: atom_id res chain seq x y z
N MET A 1 -7.71 24.50 16.92
CA MET A 1 -8.68 23.61 16.22
C MET A 1 -8.48 22.21 16.75
N ASN A 2 -9.52 21.60 17.33
CA ASN A 2 -9.46 20.22 17.79
C ASN A 2 -9.51 19.34 16.54
N ILE A 3 -8.35 18.91 16.03
CA ILE A 3 -8.29 17.98 14.90
C ILE A 3 -8.88 16.67 15.42
N MET A 4 -10.10 16.32 14.99
CA MET A 4 -10.70 15.05 15.36
C MET A 4 -9.75 13.93 14.93
N LYS A 5 -9.28 13.13 15.89
CA LYS A 5 -8.39 12.01 15.62
C LYS A 5 -9.15 10.98 14.78
N LYS A 6 -8.73 10.72 13.54
CA LYS A 6 -9.28 9.63 12.71
C LYS A 6 -9.10 8.32 13.49
N ILE A 7 -10.19 7.62 13.74
CA ILE A 7 -10.20 6.34 14.47
C ILE A 7 -10.24 5.22 13.45
N TYR A 8 -9.23 4.35 13.49
CA TYR A 8 -9.13 3.19 12.61
C TYR A 8 -9.67 1.96 13.34
N LYS A 9 -10.91 1.55 13.02
CA LYS A 9 -11.51 0.34 13.57
C LYS A 9 -11.30 -0.84 12.62
N GLU A 10 -10.70 -1.91 13.13
CA GLU A 10 -10.41 -3.10 12.33
C GLU A 10 -11.65 -3.71 11.67
N SER A 11 -12.77 -3.77 12.40
CA SER A 11 -14.06 -4.27 11.87
C SER A 11 -14.50 -3.52 10.61
N ASP A 12 -14.35 -2.20 10.64
CA ASP A 12 -14.81 -1.31 9.56
C ASP A 12 -13.89 -1.49 8.35
N ILE A 13 -12.58 -1.57 8.58
CA ILE A 13 -11.57 -1.76 7.53
C ILE A 13 -11.73 -3.13 6.86
N ARG A 14 -11.97 -4.19 7.62
CA ARG A 14 -12.26 -5.52 7.06
C ARG A 14 -13.54 -5.50 6.20
N ASN A 15 -14.58 -4.81 6.68
CA ASN A 15 -15.82 -4.66 5.92
C ASN A 15 -15.63 -3.83 4.64
N ASP A 16 -14.79 -2.80 4.70
CA ASP A 16 -14.41 -1.99 3.55
C ASP A 16 -13.70 -2.83 2.48
N TYR A 17 -12.65 -3.58 2.85
CA TYR A 17 -11.98 -4.47 1.91
C TYR A 17 -12.88 -5.58 1.38
N LYS A 18 -13.84 -6.06 2.18
CA LYS A 18 -14.88 -6.97 1.69
C LYS A 18 -15.74 -6.36 0.58
N LYS A 19 -16.12 -5.09 0.72
CA LYS A 19 -16.87 -4.36 -0.33
C LYS A 19 -16.00 -4.16 -1.56
N LEU A 20 -14.74 -3.77 -1.39
CA LEU A 20 -13.79 -3.61 -2.48
C LEU A 20 -13.66 -4.91 -3.28
N THR A 21 -13.36 -6.04 -2.62
CA THR A 21 -13.19 -7.32 -3.31
C THR A 21 -14.43 -7.70 -4.10
N LYS A 22 -15.64 -7.55 -3.51
CA LYS A 22 -16.89 -7.81 -4.22
C LYS A 22 -17.08 -6.92 -5.44
N LEU A 23 -16.83 -5.61 -5.30
CA LEU A 23 -16.94 -4.65 -6.39
C LEU A 23 -15.99 -5.00 -7.55
N LEU A 24 -14.76 -5.41 -7.24
CA LEU A 24 -13.78 -5.81 -8.26
C LEU A 24 -14.19 -7.11 -8.97
N ILE A 25 -14.77 -8.09 -8.25
CA ILE A 25 -15.35 -9.29 -8.87
C ILE A 25 -16.48 -8.91 -9.83
N GLU A 26 -17.41 -8.06 -9.39
CA GLU A 26 -18.56 -7.62 -10.21
C GLU A 26 -18.13 -6.89 -11.49
N ARG A 27 -16.95 -6.24 -11.47
CA ARG A 27 -16.40 -5.48 -12.59
C ARG A 27 -15.37 -6.24 -13.42
N ASP A 28 -15.10 -7.52 -13.12
CA ASP A 28 -14.04 -8.31 -13.74
C ASP A 28 -12.66 -7.59 -13.70
N MET A 29 -12.39 -6.94 -12.57
CA MET A 29 -11.15 -6.18 -12.34
C MET A 29 -10.22 -6.92 -11.39
N THR A 30 -8.92 -6.82 -11.66
CA THR A 30 -7.86 -7.43 -10.87
C THR A 30 -7.03 -6.39 -10.14
N ILE A 31 -6.57 -6.72 -8.94
CA ILE A 31 -5.74 -5.88 -8.07
C ILE A 31 -4.49 -6.66 -7.62
N THR A 32 -3.38 -5.96 -7.45
CA THR A 32 -2.16 -6.50 -6.82
C THR A 32 -1.49 -5.45 -5.95
N THR A 33 -0.60 -5.88 -5.06
CA THR A 33 0.10 -5.01 -4.11
C THR A 33 1.60 -5.33 -4.06
N MET A 34 2.42 -4.31 -3.85
CA MET A 34 3.79 -4.41 -3.38
C MET A 34 3.90 -3.69 -2.04
N GLU A 35 4.08 -4.47 -0.98
CA GLU A 35 3.96 -4.02 0.40
C GLU A 35 5.31 -4.01 1.11
N SER A 36 5.71 -2.84 1.63
CA SER A 36 6.85 -2.72 2.55
C SER A 36 6.35 -2.65 4.00
N ALA A 37 5.93 -1.47 4.45
CA ALA A 37 5.60 -1.20 5.86
C ALA A 37 4.36 -1.95 6.39
N THR A 38 3.45 -2.35 5.49
CA THR A 38 2.24 -3.14 5.76
C THR A 38 2.50 -4.64 5.75
N SER A 39 3.52 -5.10 5.01
CA SER A 39 4.01 -6.48 4.98
C SER A 39 2.93 -7.54 4.72
N GLY A 40 2.09 -7.33 3.71
CA GLY A 40 1.06 -8.29 3.29
C GLY A 40 -0.32 -8.07 3.93
N GLN A 41 -0.47 -7.05 4.77
CA GLN A 41 -1.74 -6.77 5.44
C GLN A 41 -2.85 -6.41 4.44
N ILE A 42 -2.51 -5.71 3.34
CA ILE A 42 -3.50 -5.32 2.33
C ILE A 42 -3.94 -6.55 1.54
N ALA A 43 -2.99 -7.37 1.08
CA ALA A 43 -3.27 -8.64 0.43
C ALA A 43 -4.14 -9.54 1.32
N SER A 44 -3.82 -9.66 2.61
CA SER A 44 -4.61 -10.43 3.58
C SER A 44 -6.06 -9.94 3.66
N LEU A 45 -6.28 -8.62 3.75
CA LEU A 45 -7.63 -8.04 3.81
C LEU A 45 -8.45 -8.32 2.54
N ILE A 46 -7.81 -8.31 1.36
CA ILE A 46 -8.46 -8.66 0.08
C ILE A 46 -8.88 -10.14 0.09
N THR A 47 -8.00 -11.02 0.57
CA THR A 47 -8.22 -12.48 0.58
C THR A 47 -9.23 -12.97 1.62
N ASP A 48 -9.61 -12.15 2.60
CA ASP A 48 -10.65 -12.48 3.59
C ASP A 48 -12.06 -12.60 2.97
N THR A 49 -12.21 -12.31 1.67
CA THR A 49 -13.48 -12.37 0.95
C THR A 49 -13.52 -13.55 -0.01
N GLU A 50 -14.64 -14.27 -0.02
CA GLU A 50 -14.91 -15.36 -0.96
C GLU A 50 -14.78 -14.89 -2.42
N GLY A 51 -14.19 -15.73 -3.27
CA GLY A 51 -13.94 -15.39 -4.67
C GLY A 51 -12.72 -14.50 -4.90
N SER A 52 -11.94 -14.17 -3.86
CA SER A 52 -10.76 -13.29 -3.97
C SER A 52 -9.69 -13.77 -4.95
N SER A 53 -9.64 -15.06 -5.30
CA SER A 53 -8.76 -15.60 -6.33
C SER A 53 -9.06 -15.05 -7.74
N ALA A 54 -10.27 -14.54 -7.99
CA ALA A 54 -10.62 -13.86 -9.23
C ALA A 54 -9.97 -12.46 -9.33
N VAL A 55 -9.72 -11.80 -8.20
CA VAL A 55 -9.22 -10.41 -8.18
C VAL A 55 -7.72 -10.32 -7.88
N LEU A 56 -7.19 -11.17 -7.00
CA LEU A 56 -5.79 -11.11 -6.56
C LEU A 56 -5.02 -12.35 -7.03
N LYS A 57 -4.21 -12.19 -8.08
CA LYS A 57 -3.34 -13.26 -8.61
C LYS A 57 -2.10 -13.49 -7.76
N GLY A 58 -1.65 -12.45 -7.06
CA GLY A 58 -0.46 -12.46 -6.23
C GLY A 58 -0.10 -11.06 -5.76
N ALA A 59 0.84 -10.99 -4.83
CA ALA A 59 1.34 -9.76 -4.24
C ALA A 59 2.81 -9.95 -3.83
N PHE A 60 3.52 -8.83 -3.72
CA PHE A 60 4.91 -8.81 -3.26
C PHE A 60 5.01 -8.22 -1.86
N VAL A 61 5.83 -8.82 -1.01
CA VAL A 61 6.31 -8.20 0.23
C VAL A 61 7.80 -7.91 0.06
N THR A 62 8.16 -6.64 -0.09
CA THR A 62 9.53 -6.20 -0.42
C THR A 62 10.09 -5.27 0.66
N TYR A 63 10.55 -5.86 1.75
CA TYR A 63 10.94 -5.09 2.95
C TYR A 63 12.25 -4.32 2.78
N CYS A 64 13.25 -4.91 2.12
CA CYS A 64 14.54 -4.25 1.84
C CYS A 64 14.62 -3.70 0.39
N ASN A 65 15.61 -2.84 0.13
CA ASN A 65 15.84 -2.25 -1.20
C ASN A 65 16.16 -3.32 -2.25
N GLU A 66 16.98 -4.32 -1.92
CA GLU A 66 17.31 -5.44 -2.81
C GLU A 66 16.04 -6.17 -3.30
N ALA A 67 15.11 -6.47 -2.39
CA ALA A 67 13.85 -7.12 -2.74
C ALA A 67 12.98 -6.25 -3.65
N LYS A 68 12.95 -4.92 -3.43
CA LYS A 68 12.24 -3.98 -4.32
C LYS A 68 12.83 -4.02 -5.73
N ILE A 69 14.16 -3.98 -5.84
CA ILE A 69 14.88 -4.00 -7.12
C ILE A 69 14.64 -5.32 -7.86
N MET A 70 14.72 -6.46 -7.17
CA MET A 70 14.46 -7.78 -7.74
C MET A 70 13.06 -7.89 -8.36
N GLN A 71 12.07 -7.18 -7.80
CA GLN A 71 10.70 -7.16 -8.31
C GLN A 71 10.42 -6.04 -9.32
N GLY A 72 11.45 -5.30 -9.76
CA GLY A 72 11.36 -4.36 -10.87
C GLY A 72 11.28 -2.88 -10.48
N VAL A 73 11.53 -2.52 -9.21
CA VAL A 73 11.77 -1.12 -8.84
C VAL A 73 13.15 -0.69 -9.35
N PRO A 74 13.27 0.38 -10.16
CA PRO A 74 14.58 0.82 -10.64
C PRO A 74 15.49 1.31 -9.50
N ALA A 75 16.75 0.89 -9.50
CA ALA A 75 17.70 1.21 -8.43
C ALA A 75 17.95 2.73 -8.33
N GLU A 76 17.98 3.42 -9.47
CA GLU A 76 18.16 4.86 -9.57
C GLU A 76 17.07 5.67 -8.87
N ILE A 77 15.86 5.12 -8.72
CA ILE A 77 14.78 5.76 -7.96
C ILE A 77 15.10 5.72 -6.47
N LEU A 78 15.56 4.58 -5.96
CA LEU A 78 15.93 4.41 -4.56
C LEU A 78 17.16 5.25 -4.20
N GLU A 79 18.14 5.34 -5.10
CA GLU A 79 19.34 6.17 -4.93
C GLU A 79 19.02 7.67 -4.88
N LYS A 80 18.15 8.13 -5.79
CA LYS A 80 17.83 9.57 -5.91
C LYS A 80 16.81 10.06 -4.88
N TYR A 81 15.79 9.26 -4.60
CA TYR A 81 14.63 9.68 -3.81
C TYR A 81 14.52 8.97 -2.46
N THR A 82 15.40 8.01 -2.17
CA THR A 82 15.30 7.09 -1.02
C THR A 82 14.08 6.18 -1.07
N VAL A 83 14.05 5.19 -0.17
CA VAL A 83 12.93 4.26 -0.02
C VAL A 83 11.66 4.93 0.55
N TYR A 84 11.77 6.14 1.11
CA TYR A 84 10.69 6.90 1.72
C TYR A 84 10.27 8.07 0.83
N SER A 85 9.67 7.74 -0.31
CA SER A 85 9.28 8.73 -1.31
C SER A 85 8.06 8.30 -2.12
N LYS A 86 7.42 9.28 -2.77
CA LYS A 86 6.32 9.02 -3.71
C LYS A 86 6.83 8.27 -4.93
N GLU A 87 8.01 8.64 -5.43
CA GLU A 87 8.66 8.04 -6.60
C GLU A 87 8.91 6.55 -6.38
N THR A 88 9.36 6.15 -5.18
CA THR A 88 9.48 4.75 -4.81
C THR A 88 8.12 4.06 -4.77
N ALA A 89 7.10 4.66 -4.16
CA ALA A 89 5.75 4.09 -4.14
C ALA A 89 5.16 3.90 -5.54
N GLU A 90 5.35 4.87 -6.45
CA GLU A 90 4.92 4.79 -7.85
C GLU A 90 5.64 3.67 -8.61
N ALA A 91 6.95 3.56 -8.44
CA ALA A 91 7.73 2.48 -9.03
C ALA A 91 7.29 1.10 -8.52
N MET A 92 6.99 0.99 -7.22
CA MET A 92 6.45 -0.23 -6.61
C MET A 92 5.08 -0.62 -7.19
N ALA A 93 4.18 0.36 -7.36
CA ALA A 93 2.86 0.14 -7.96
C ALA A 93 2.99 -0.35 -9.41
N LYS A 94 3.79 0.35 -10.23
CA LYS A 94 4.08 -0.03 -11.62
C LYS A 94 4.66 -1.43 -11.76
N ALA A 95 5.61 -1.75 -10.90
CA ALA A 95 6.28 -3.04 -10.89
C ALA A 95 5.29 -4.20 -10.63
N CYS A 96 4.43 -4.09 -9.60
CA CYS A 96 3.48 -5.15 -9.28
C CYS A 96 2.35 -5.25 -10.33
N THR A 97 1.79 -4.13 -10.80
CA THR A 97 0.78 -4.13 -11.88
C THR A 97 1.30 -4.90 -13.10
N LYS A 98 2.53 -4.57 -13.54
CA LYS A 98 3.16 -5.19 -14.70
C LYS A 98 3.40 -6.68 -14.49
N ALA A 99 3.88 -7.09 -13.31
CA ALA A 99 4.19 -8.49 -13.02
C ALA A 99 2.94 -9.38 -13.10
N TYR A 100 1.81 -8.91 -12.58
CA TYR A 100 0.57 -9.70 -12.51
C TYR A 100 -0.43 -9.37 -13.62
N LYS A 101 -0.13 -8.40 -14.49
CA LYS A 101 -1.04 -7.86 -15.50
C LYS A 101 -2.39 -7.52 -14.86
N ALA A 102 -2.33 -6.78 -13.75
CA ALA A 102 -3.49 -6.37 -13.00
C ALA A 102 -4.08 -5.07 -13.56
N ASN A 103 -5.36 -4.80 -13.30
CA ASN A 103 -5.95 -3.49 -13.59
C ASN A 103 -5.49 -2.42 -12.59
N ILE A 104 -5.26 -2.87 -11.35
CA ILE A 104 -4.90 -2.02 -10.21
C ILE A 104 -3.60 -2.53 -9.58
N GLY A 105 -2.64 -1.66 -9.36
CA GLY A 105 -1.45 -1.93 -8.55
C GLY A 105 -1.29 -0.94 -7.43
N ILE A 106 -0.96 -1.44 -6.25
CA ILE A 106 -0.69 -0.63 -5.06
C ILE A 106 0.78 -0.76 -4.68
N GLY A 107 1.50 0.34 -4.62
CA GLY A 107 2.84 0.41 -4.03
C GLY A 107 2.77 1.14 -2.71
N VAL A 108 3.31 0.57 -1.63
CA VAL A 108 3.29 1.22 -0.30
C VAL A 108 4.63 1.09 0.43
N THR A 109 5.16 2.24 0.84
CA THR A 109 6.42 2.39 1.58
C THR A 109 6.29 3.47 2.65
N GLY A 110 7.19 3.47 3.62
CA GLY A 110 7.13 4.42 4.72
C GLY A 110 7.64 3.85 6.02
N THR A 111 7.63 4.73 7.01
CA THR A 111 8.06 4.52 8.39
C THR A 111 6.83 4.53 9.29
N MET A 112 6.73 3.52 10.14
CA MET A 112 5.61 3.39 11.07
C MET A 112 6.05 4.00 12.41
N GLY A 113 5.90 3.29 13.53
CA GLY A 113 6.43 3.76 14.82
C GLY A 113 7.95 3.63 15.01
N ASN A 114 8.63 2.85 14.15
CA ASN A 114 10.05 2.56 14.29
C ASN A 114 10.86 3.33 13.24
N VAL A 115 12.08 3.74 13.60
CA VAL A 115 13.07 4.25 12.65
C VAL A 115 13.77 3.11 11.92
N ASP A 116 14.20 3.37 10.69
CA ASP A 116 15.10 2.52 9.93
C ASP A 116 16.55 2.98 10.13
N PRO A 117 17.39 2.18 10.82
CA PRO A 117 18.79 2.51 11.02
C PRO A 117 19.59 2.63 9.72
N ALA A 118 19.17 1.96 8.64
CA ALA A 118 19.86 2.00 7.35
C ALA A 118 19.57 3.30 6.56
N ASN A 119 18.53 4.06 6.95
CA ASN A 119 18.08 5.27 6.27
C ASN A 119 17.75 6.37 7.29
N LEU A 120 18.61 6.56 8.29
CA LEU A 120 18.31 7.37 9.48
C LEU A 120 17.86 8.80 9.17
N GLU A 121 18.50 9.47 8.21
CA GLU A 121 18.20 10.86 7.84
C GLU A 121 16.82 11.03 7.19
N ALA A 122 16.36 10.02 6.43
CA ALA A 122 15.07 10.05 5.75
C ALA A 122 13.94 9.36 6.55
N SER A 123 14.27 8.66 7.64
CA SER A 123 13.35 7.82 8.40
C SER A 123 12.59 8.60 9.47
N VAL A 124 11.61 9.41 9.08
CA VAL A 124 10.74 10.13 10.04
C VAL A 124 9.54 9.27 10.44
N PRO A 125 9.36 8.86 11.72
CA PRO A 125 8.26 7.99 12.13
C PRO A 125 6.87 8.53 11.74
N GLY A 126 6.02 7.66 11.21
CA GLY A 126 4.65 7.96 10.80
C GLY A 126 4.51 8.47 9.37
N GLN A 127 5.60 8.74 8.64
CA GLN A 127 5.54 9.15 7.24
C GLN A 127 5.29 7.96 6.32
N VAL A 128 4.16 8.00 5.60
CA VAL A 128 3.75 6.93 4.69
C VAL A 128 3.51 7.50 3.30
N TYR A 129 4.00 6.76 2.31
CA TYR A 129 3.86 7.03 0.89
C TYR A 129 3.17 5.82 0.24
N PHE A 130 2.15 6.08 -0.55
CA PHE A 130 1.59 5.03 -1.39
C PHE A 130 1.22 5.58 -2.76
N ALA A 131 1.14 4.68 -3.72
CA ALA A 131 0.66 4.98 -5.05
C ALA A 131 -0.35 3.93 -5.51
N ILE A 132 -1.29 4.39 -6.33
CA ILE A 132 -2.28 3.57 -7.00
C ILE A 132 -2.03 3.74 -8.49
N GLU A 133 -1.72 2.64 -9.17
CA GLU A 133 -1.85 2.56 -10.61
C GLU A 133 -3.22 1.98 -10.95
N LEU A 134 -3.97 2.65 -11.82
CA LEU A 134 -5.26 2.19 -12.33
C LEU A 134 -5.25 2.34 -13.85
N ASN A 135 -5.27 1.21 -14.57
CA ASN A 135 -5.26 1.17 -16.03
C ASN A 135 -4.17 2.03 -16.70
N GLY A 136 -2.98 2.10 -16.09
CA GLY A 136 -1.82 2.85 -16.59
C GLY A 136 -1.72 4.29 -16.08
N GLU A 137 -2.74 4.82 -15.42
CA GLU A 137 -2.67 6.12 -14.73
C GLU A 137 -2.17 5.93 -13.29
N VAL A 138 -1.22 6.75 -12.86
CA VAL A 138 -0.61 6.64 -11.53
C VAL A 138 -0.89 7.87 -10.69
N MET A 139 -1.34 7.62 -9.46
CA MET A 139 -1.61 8.64 -8.44
C MET A 139 -0.79 8.32 -7.20
N SER A 140 -0.12 9.32 -6.63
CA SER A 140 0.71 9.15 -5.44
C SER A 140 0.29 10.06 -4.29
N TYR A 141 0.39 9.51 -3.10
CA TYR A 141 -0.14 10.08 -1.87
C TYR A 141 0.96 10.08 -0.80
N TYR A 142 0.86 11.07 0.08
CA TYR A 142 1.68 11.18 1.28
C TYR A 142 0.78 11.56 2.44
N PHE A 143 0.99 10.93 3.58
CA PHE A 143 0.31 11.32 4.82
C PHE A 143 1.16 10.96 6.03
N GLU A 144 0.84 11.61 7.14
CA GLU A 144 1.48 11.38 8.44
C GLU A 144 0.50 10.68 9.38
N LEU A 145 0.88 9.48 9.81
CA LEU A 145 0.13 8.73 10.80
C LEU A 145 0.43 9.26 12.20
N GLN A 146 -0.65 9.61 12.90
CA GLN A 146 -0.60 9.77 14.34
C GLN A 146 -0.23 8.44 15.01
N PRO A 147 0.45 8.47 16.18
CA PRO A 147 0.85 7.26 16.87
C PRO A 147 -0.30 6.29 17.12
N GLN A 148 -0.09 5.04 16.73
CA GLN A 148 -1.04 3.94 16.90
C GLN A 148 -0.58 2.99 18.02
N PRO A 149 -1.53 2.32 18.71
CA PRO A 149 -1.21 1.52 19.90
C PRO A 149 -0.42 0.23 19.58
N THR A 150 -0.53 -0.28 18.35
CA THR A 150 0.13 -1.52 17.93
C THR A 150 0.64 -1.43 16.50
N ARG A 151 1.61 -2.28 16.13
CA ARG A 151 2.06 -2.39 14.74
C ARG A 151 0.92 -2.78 13.80
N LEU A 152 0.01 -3.65 14.23
CA LEU A 152 -1.19 -4.00 13.46
C LEU A 152 -2.08 -2.76 13.20
N ALA A 153 -2.32 -1.94 14.23
CA ALA A 153 -3.13 -0.72 14.08
C ALA A 153 -2.52 0.27 13.06
N TYR A 154 -1.19 0.42 13.03
CA TYR A 154 -0.50 1.17 11.97
C TYR A 154 -0.79 0.60 10.57
N LYS A 155 -0.67 -0.73 10.40
CA LYS A 155 -0.89 -1.37 9.09
C LYS A 155 -2.34 -1.21 8.62
N LEU A 156 -3.30 -1.36 9.54
CA LEU A 156 -4.72 -1.17 9.28
C LEU A 156 -5.04 0.29 8.92
N ALA A 157 -4.42 1.25 9.61
CA ALA A 157 -4.58 2.67 9.27
C ALA A 157 -4.11 2.97 7.84
N VAL A 158 -2.95 2.44 7.44
CA VAL A 158 -2.47 2.57 6.04
C VAL A 158 -3.42 1.91 5.05
N ALA A 159 -3.91 0.71 5.35
CA ALA A 159 -4.88 0.02 4.50
C ALA A 159 -6.17 0.85 4.34
N LYS A 160 -6.63 1.53 5.41
CA LYS A 160 -7.79 2.42 5.35
C LYS A 160 -7.57 3.61 4.42
N GLU A 161 -6.43 4.29 4.52
CA GLU A 161 -6.13 5.42 3.61
C GLU A 161 -6.07 4.98 2.14
N ILE A 162 -5.50 3.80 1.87
CA ILE A 162 -5.44 3.25 0.52
C ILE A 162 -6.84 2.90 0.01
N TYR A 163 -7.67 2.26 0.84
CA TYR A 163 -9.06 1.96 0.47
C TYR A 163 -9.84 3.23 0.16
N ASP A 164 -9.77 4.25 1.03
CA ASP A 164 -10.49 5.51 0.85
C ASP A 164 -10.08 6.17 -0.48
N ALA A 165 -8.77 6.26 -0.76
CA ALA A 165 -8.25 6.84 -2.00
C ALA A 165 -8.64 6.03 -3.25
N LEU A 166 -8.63 4.70 -3.18
CA LEU A 166 -9.00 3.84 -4.31
C LEU A 166 -10.50 3.93 -4.63
N MET A 167 -11.35 3.94 -3.61
CA MET A 167 -12.80 3.99 -3.78
C MET A 167 -13.30 5.30 -4.39
N GLU A 168 -12.57 6.40 -4.25
CA GLU A 168 -12.89 7.65 -4.96
C GLU A 168 -12.66 7.57 -6.48
N ARG A 169 -12.05 6.48 -6.98
CA ARG A 169 -11.66 6.31 -8.40
C ARG A 169 -12.37 5.15 -9.09
N LEU A 170 -13.03 4.28 -8.31
CA LEU A 170 -13.84 3.16 -8.82
C LEU A 170 -15.31 3.59 -8.87
#